data_AF-A0A831V452-F1
#
_entry.id   AF-A0A831V452-F1
#
_cell.length_a   1.000
_cell.length_b   1.000
_cell.length_c   1.000
_cell.angle_alpha   90.00
_cell.angle_beta   90.00
_cell.angle_gamma   90.00
#
_symmetry.space_group_name_H-M   'P 1'
#
loop_
_entity.id
_entity.type
_entity.pdbx_description
1 polymer ?
#
loop_
_entity_poly.entity_id
_entity_poly.type
_entity_poly.pdbx_seq_one_letter_code
_entity_poly.pdbx_strand_id
1 'polypeptide(L)' 'MLSGCLTMSGNYEIQAYDQNGKRLDPNIVWYAEGRHVYTVRNALCMSHPDATLITIDLETGEQHPSESPHRCR' A
#
# COMPACT_ATOMS: atom_id res chain seq x y z
N MET A 1 17.89 18.52 13.72
CA MET A 1 17.00 17.47 13.18
C MET A 1 17.28 17.35 11.70
N LEU A 2 18.05 16.33 11.28
CA LEU A 2 18.08 15.97 9.86
C LEU A 2 16.90 15.05 9.62
N SER A 3 15.72 15.63 9.34
CA SER A 3 14.64 14.87 8.71
C SER A 3 15.08 14.61 7.27
N GLY A 4 15.92 13.59 7.07
CA GLY A 4 16.20 13.08 5.74
C GLY A 4 14.86 12.72 5.11
N CYS A 5 14.60 13.19 3.90
CA CYS A 5 13.47 12.72 3.13
C CYS A 5 13.63 11.20 2.98
N LEU A 6 12.94 10.43 3.82
CA LEU A 6 12.77 9.00 3.68
C LEU A 6 11.95 8.79 2.43
N THR A 7 12.61 8.74 1.28
CA THR A 7 12.00 8.26 0.06
C THR A 7 11.81 6.76 0.18
N MET A 8 10.58 6.29 0.06
CA MET A 8 10.31 4.86 -0.13
C MET A 8 11.22 4.31 -1.24
N SER A 9 11.99 3.28 -0.90
CA SER A 9 12.91 2.58 -1.79
C SER A 9 12.75 1.09 -1.52
N GLY A 10 12.52 0.29 -2.55
CA GLY A 10 12.23 -1.13 -2.41
C GLY A 10 11.09 -1.55 -3.32
N ASN A 11 10.76 -2.84 -3.29
CA ASN A 11 9.67 -3.42 -4.05
C ASN A 11 8.55 -3.81 -3.09
N TYR A 12 7.33 -3.39 -3.40
CA TYR A 12 6.20 -3.55 -2.49
C TYR A 12 5.02 -4.21 -3.20
N GLU A 13 4.32 -5.07 -2.46
CA GLU A 13 2.98 -5.53 -2.80
C GLU A 13 1.95 -4.67 -2.07
N ILE A 14 0.92 -4.20 -2.77
CA ILE A 14 -0.22 -3.50 -2.18
C ILE A 14 -1.45 -4.40 -2.25
N GLN A 15 -2.06 -4.61 -1.09
CA GLN A 15 -3.27 -5.41 -0.93
C GLN A 15 -4.41 -4.50 -0.48
N ALA A 16 -5.56 -4.59 -1.17
CA ALA A 16 -6.74 -3.79 -0.85
C ALA A 16 -7.83 -4.65 -0.22
N TYR A 17 -8.35 -4.21 0.91
CA TYR A 17 -9.38 -4.89 1.70
C TYR A 17 -10.62 -4.01 1.82
N ASP A 18 -11.81 -4.61 1.74
CA ASP A 18 -13.07 -3.94 2.01
C ASP A 18 -13.29 -3.72 3.52
N GLN A 19 -14.41 -3.09 3.87
CA GLN A 19 -14.83 -2.83 5.26
C GLN A 19 -15.03 -4.10 6.12
N ASN A 20 -15.17 -5.27 5.49
CA ASN A 20 -15.33 -6.56 6.16
C ASN A 20 -14.00 -7.32 6.27
N GLY A 21 -12.88 -6.73 5.79
CA GLY A 21 -11.57 -7.37 5.76
C GLY A 21 -11.42 -8.39 4.63
N LYS A 22 -12.29 -8.36 3.61
CA LYS A 22 -12.16 -9.21 2.42
C LYS A 22 -11.30 -8.52 1.38
N ARG A 23 -10.35 -9.25 0.77
CA ARG A 23 -9.59 -8.73 -0.38
C ARG A 23 -10.55 -8.33 -1.50
N LEU A 24 -10.41 -7.10 -2.00
CA LEU A 24 -11.23 -6.58 -3.10
C LEU A 24 -10.96 -7.36 -4.38
N ASP A 25 -9.68 -7.57 -4.71
CA ASP A 25 -9.25 -8.35 -5.87
C ASP A 25 -8.29 -9.49 -5.44
N PRO A 26 -8.81 -10.67 -5.05
CA PRO A 26 -7.95 -11.78 -4.62
C PRO A 26 -7.08 -12.34 -5.75
N ASN A 27 -7.44 -12.11 -7.00
CA ASN A 27 -6.72 -12.58 -8.18
C ASN A 27 -5.73 -11.55 -8.76
N ILE A 28 -5.70 -10.33 -8.22
CA ILE A 28 -4.82 -9.26 -8.68
C ILE A 28 -3.81 -8.98 -7.58
N VAL A 29 -2.54 -8.89 -7.98
CA VAL A 29 -1.45 -8.46 -7.10
C VAL A 29 -0.91 -7.15 -7.63
N TRP A 30 -0.96 -6.10 -6.80
CA TRP A 30 -0.45 -4.79 -7.16
C TRP A 30 0.99 -4.68 -6.71
N TYR A 31 1.90 -4.47 -7.66
CA TYR A 31 3.31 -4.27 -7.36
C TYR A 31 3.70 -2.82 -7.65
N ALA A 32 4.51 -2.23 -6.78
CA ALA A 32 5.09 -0.93 -7.02
C ALA A 32 6.48 -0.81 -6.41
N GLU A 33 7.32 -0.03 -7.07
CA GLU A 33 8.68 0.25 -6.63
C GLU A 33 8.78 1.64 -6.02
N GLY A 34 9.34 1.69 -4.81
CA GLY A 34 9.62 2.92 -4.07
C GLY A 34 8.42 3.86 -4.02
N ARG A 35 8.61 5.08 -4.53
CA ARG A 35 7.59 6.15 -4.50
C ARG A 35 6.33 5.84 -5.32
N HIS A 36 6.38 4.88 -6.24
CA HIS A 36 5.21 4.52 -7.06
C HIS A 36 4.10 3.84 -6.25
N VAL A 37 4.40 3.39 -5.02
CA VAL A 37 3.39 2.92 -4.06
C VAL A 37 2.32 3.97 -3.85
N TYR A 38 2.69 5.25 -3.75
CA TYR A 38 1.72 6.34 -3.60
C TYR A 38 0.78 6.49 -4.81
N THR A 39 1.28 6.23 -6.02
CA THR A 39 0.46 6.26 -7.24
C THR A 39 -0.58 5.15 -7.21
N VAL A 40 -0.17 3.91 -6.90
CA VAL A 40 -1.09 2.77 -6.79
C VAL A 40 -2.09 2.99 -5.65
N ARG A 41 -1.62 3.46 -4.50
CA ARG A 41 -2.46 3.80 -3.33
C ARG A 41 -3.56 4.79 -3.71
N ASN A 42 -3.19 5.89 -4.36
CA ASN A 42 -4.15 6.91 -4.78
C ASN A 42 -5.16 6.36 -5.79
N ALA A 43 -4.72 5.55 -6.77
CA ALA A 43 -5.61 4.91 -7.73
C ALA A 43 -6.62 3.95 -7.07
N LEU A 44 -6.16 3.15 -6.11
CA LEU A 44 -7.01 2.24 -5.34
C LEU A 44 -8.00 3.02 -4.48
N CYS A 45 -7.58 4.09 -3.80
CA CYS A 45 -8.49 4.89 -3.00
C CYS A 45 -9.52 5.66 -3.84
N MET A 46 -9.17 6.13 -5.04
CA MET A 46 -10.15 6.72 -5.95
C MET A 46 -11.21 5.71 -6.42
N SER A 47 -10.82 4.44 -6.57
CA SER A 47 -11.72 3.38 -7.04
C SER A 47 -12.53 2.75 -5.90
N HIS A 48 -11.95 2.71 -4.70
CA HIS A 48 -12.53 2.10 -3.49
C HIS A 48 -12.30 3.02 -2.29
N PRO A 49 -13.14 4.04 -2.09
CA PRO A 49 -12.96 5.04 -1.04
C PRO A 49 -12.98 4.47 0.39
N ASP A 50 -13.66 3.35 0.60
CA ASP A 50 -13.79 2.71 1.91
C ASP A 50 -12.74 1.60 2.15
N ALA A 51 -11.80 1.41 1.23
CA ALA A 51 -10.81 0.34 1.33
C ALA A 51 -9.75 0.60 2.42
N THR A 52 -9.22 -0.49 2.96
CA THR A 52 -7.97 -0.49 3.74
C THR A 52 -6.87 -1.13 2.91
N LEU A 53 -5.77 -0.40 2.73
CA LEU A 53 -4.62 -0.83 1.96
C LEU A 53 -3.51 -1.28 2.91
N ILE A 54 -2.93 -2.45 2.63
CA ILE A 54 -1.77 -3.00 3.31
C ILE A 54 -0.63 -3.07 2.29
N THR A 55 0.48 -2.40 2.60
CA THR A 55 1.71 -2.39 1.82
C THR A 55 2.70 -3.35 2.46
N ILE A 56 3.13 -4.37 1.73
CA ILE A 56 4.08 -5.39 2.18
C ILE A 56 5.40 -5.17 1.44
N ASP A 57 6.50 -5.11 2.17
CA ASP A 57 7.85 -5.12 1.61
C ASP A 57 8.17 -6.52 1.12
N LEU A 58 8.53 -6.66 -0.16
CA LEU A 58 8.82 -7.97 -0.76
C LEU A 58 10.20 -8.50 -0.40
N GLU A 59 11.11 -7.65 0.08
CA GLU A 59 12.44 -8.08 0.53
C GLU A 59 12.35 -8.73 1.92
N THR A 60 11.58 -8.13 2.83
CA THR A 60 11.44 -8.63 4.21
C THR A 60 10.20 -9.50 4.43
N GLY A 61 9.18 -9.36 3.59
CA GLY A 61 7.86 -9.97 3.77
C GLY A 61 6.99 -9.27 4.83
N GLU A 62 7.44 -8.15 5.39
CA GLU A 62 6.77 -7.44 6.48
C GLU A 62 5.89 -6.29 5.97
N GLN A 63 4.89 -5.91 6.76
CA GLN A 63 4.10 -4.71 6.46
C GLN A 63 4.96 -3.47 6.63
N HIS A 64 4.96 -2.59 5.63
CA HIS A 64 5.68 -1.34 5.72
C HIS A 64 5.03 -0.45 6.81
N PRO A 65 5.71 -0.18 7.93
CA PRO A 65 5.07 0.32 9.15
C PRO A 65 4.54 1.75 9.02
N SER A 66 5.16 2.56 8.17
CA SER A 66 4.73 3.95 7.94
C SER A 66 3.63 4.07 6.87
N GLU A 67 3.39 3.02 6.10
CA GLU A 67 2.45 3.04 4.96
C GLU A 67 1.28 2.07 5.14
N SER A 68 1.25 1.32 6.24
CA SER A 68 0.26 0.30 6.53
C SER A 68 -0.13 0.28 8.00
N PRO A 69 -1.43 0.08 8.32
CA PRO A 69 -2.55 0.09 7.40
C PRO A 69 -2.88 1.52 6.93
N HIS A 70 -3.26 1.67 5.66
CA HIS A 70 -3.74 2.93 5.11
C HIS A 70 -5.24 2.84 4.80
N ARG A 71 -6.07 3.60 5.50
CA ARG A 71 -7.50 3.67 5.23
C ARG A 71 -7.78 4.79 4.22
N CYS A 72 -8.37 4.43 3.08
CA CYS A 72 -8.82 5.37 2.06
C CYS A 72 -9.92 6.30 2.63
N ARG A 73 -10.01 7.51 2.07
CA ARG A 73 -10.98 8.56 2.43
C ARG A 73 -11.28 9.43 1.22
#